data_AF-A0A3C1DUJ6-F1
#
_entry.id   AF-A0A3C1DUJ6-F1
#
_cell.length_a   1.000
_cell.length_b   1.000
_cell.length_c   1.000
_cell.angle_alpha   90.00
_cell.angle_beta   90.00
_cell.angle_gamma   90.00
#
_symmetry.space_group_name_H-M   'P 1'
#
loop_
_entity.id
_entity.type
_entity.pdbx_description
1 polymer ?
#
loop_
_entity_poly.entity_id
_entity_poly.type
_entity_poly.pdbx_seq_one_letter_code
_entity_poly.pdbx_strand_id
1 'polypeptide(L)' 'MAVTARKGSQFRAAVLFLIPATIGFVVFFAWPAIRGLYLSFTEYNLLRPPVFIGFKNYIDIWSDPVFWNSLRV' A
#
# COMPACT_ATOMS: atom_id res chain seq x y z
N MET A 1 -10.20 -28.20 37.04
CA MET A 1 -9.56 -27.64 35.83
C MET A 1 -10.09 -26.22 35.64
N ALA A 2 -9.31 -25.19 35.97
CA ALA A 2 -9.73 -23.78 35.83
C ALA A 2 -8.74 -23.05 34.92
N VAL A 3 -9.08 -22.95 33.63
CA VAL A 3 -8.30 -22.22 32.62
C VAL A 3 -9.16 -21.06 32.13
N THR A 4 -9.39 -20.05 32.97
CA THR A 4 -10.30 -18.95 32.57
C THR A 4 -9.80 -17.54 32.89
N ALA A 5 -8.65 -17.35 33.54
CA ALA A 5 -8.22 -16.02 34.01
C ALA A 5 -6.91 -15.48 33.39
N ARG A 6 -6.58 -15.82 32.12
CA ARG A 6 -5.32 -15.36 31.48
C ARG A 6 -5.46 -14.63 30.14
N LYS A 7 -6.69 -14.33 29.67
CA LYS A 7 -6.93 -13.80 28.31
C LYS A 7 -6.22 -12.46 28.01
N GLY A 8 -6.23 -11.51 28.96
CA GLY A 8 -5.67 -10.16 28.74
C GLY A 8 -4.15 -10.08 28.72
N SER A 9 -3.46 -10.93 29.48
CA SER A 9 -1.99 -10.97 29.53
C SER A 9 -1.40 -11.62 28.26
N GLN A 10 -2.04 -12.66 27.74
CA GLN A 10 -1.60 -13.36 26.54
C GLN A 10 -1.76 -12.50 25.28
N PHE A 11 -2.83 -11.69 25.19
CA PHE A 11 -3.01 -10.76 24.08
C PHE A 11 -1.91 -9.70 24.01
N ARG A 12 -1.53 -9.11 25.15
CA ARG A 12 -0.43 -8.14 25.22
C ARG A 12 0.90 -8.74 24.76
N ALA A 13 1.22 -9.95 25.22
CA ALA A 13 2.40 -10.67 24.78
C ALA A 13 2.36 -10.96 23.27
N ALA A 14 1.24 -11.46 22.75
CA ALA A 14 1.06 -11.73 21.32
C ALA A 14 1.26 -10.48 20.47
N VAL A 15 0.68 -9.33 20.87
CA VAL A 15 0.87 -8.06 20.17
C VAL A 15 2.33 -7.64 20.18
N LEU A 16 3.02 -7.71 21.32
CA LEU A 16 4.45 -7.37 21.42
C LEU A 16 5.32 -8.22 20.49
N PHE A 17 5.03 -9.53 20.38
CA PHE A 17 5.74 -10.42 19.45
C PHE A 17 5.46 -10.11 17.98
N LEU A 18 4.27 -9.59 17.64
CA LEU A 18 3.93 -9.21 16.29
C LEU A 18 4.56 -7.89 15.86
N ILE A 19 4.90 -6.99 16.80
CA ILE A 19 5.41 -5.64 16.49
C ILE A 19 6.55 -5.66 15.47
N PRO A 20 7.63 -6.46 15.61
CA PRO A 20 8.74 -6.44 14.66
C PRO A 20 8.33 -6.84 13.24
N ALA A 21 7.50 -7.88 13.12
CA ALA A 21 6.98 -8.34 11.83
C ALA A 21 6.06 -7.30 11.20
N THR A 22 5.17 -6.70 11.99
CA THR A 22 4.26 -5.64 11.55
C THR A 22 5.02 -4.40 11.11
N ILE A 23 6.07 -3.99 11.82
CA ILE A 23 6.92 -2.86 11.42
C ILE A 23 7.56 -3.16 10.06
N GLY A 24 8.13 -4.36 9.89
CA GLY A 24 8.70 -4.78 8.61
C GLY A 24 7.67 -4.72 7.48
N PHE A 25 6.48 -5.28 7.69
CA PHE A 25 5.38 -5.23 6.74
C PHE A 25 4.97 -3.78 6.40
N VAL A 26 4.83 -2.91 7.40
CA VAL A 26 4.41 -1.52 7.18
C VAL A 26 5.47 -0.76 6.39
N VAL A 27 6.74 -0.85 6.77
CA VAL A 27 7.83 -0.07 6.16
C VAL A 27 8.14 -0.54 4.75
N PHE A 28 8.21 -1.84 4.53
CA PHE A 28 8.69 -2.40 3.27
C PHE A 28 7.59 -2.79 2.29
N PHE A 29 6.34 -2.92 2.73
CA PHE A 29 5.21 -3.29 1.87
C PHE A 29 4.10 -2.24 1.89
N ALA A 30 3.47 -2.00 3.03
CA ALA A 30 2.27 -1.18 3.08
C ALA A 30 2.56 0.29 2.71
N TRP A 31 3.64 0.86 3.25
CA TRP A 31 4.06 2.22 2.96
C TRP A 31 4.37 2.46 1.47
N PRO A 32 5.27 1.69 0.82
CA PRO A 32 5.53 1.88 -0.61
C PRO A 32 4.31 1.60 -1.48
N ALA A 33 3.45 0.63 -1.13
CA ALA A 33 2.22 0.36 -1.86
C ALA A 33 1.24 1.55 -1.80
N ILE A 34 1.00 2.10 -0.61
CA ILE A 34 0.14 3.28 -0.42
C ILE A 34 0.75 4.50 -1.14
N ARG A 35 2.07 4.68 -1.07
CA ARG A 35 2.75 5.77 -1.78
C ARG A 35 2.63 5.61 -3.30
N GLY A 36 2.81 4.40 -3.83
CA GLY A 36 2.62 4.11 -5.25
C GLY A 36 1.18 4.40 -5.70
N LEU A 37 0.20 3.99 -4.90
CA LEU A 37 -1.20 4.30 -5.14
C LEU A 37 -1.48 5.80 -5.07
N TYR A 38 -0.88 6.55 -4.15
CA TYR A 38 -1.02 8.01 -4.14
C TYR A 38 -0.42 8.64 -5.40
N LEU A 39 0.79 8.20 -5.79
CA LEU A 39 1.48 8.72 -6.97
C LEU A 39 0.75 8.42 -8.28
N SER A 40 -0.06 7.37 -8.37
CA SER A 40 -0.86 7.14 -9.58
C SER A 40 -1.95 8.19 -9.82
N PHE A 41 -2.31 8.98 -8.80
CA PHE A 41 -3.18 10.15 -8.92
C PHE A 41 -2.42 11.47 -9.09
N THR A 42 -1.09 11.41 -9.23
CA THR A 42 -0.25 12.60 -9.41
C THR A 42 0.49 12.59 -10.74
N GLU A 43 0.82 13.77 -11.23
CA GLU A 43 1.85 13.95 -12.25
C GLU A 43 3.20 13.99 -11.55
N TYR A 44 4.00 12.94 -11.73
CA TYR A 44 5.28 12.77 -11.05
C TYR A 44 6.33 12.20 -12.01
N ASN A 45 7.48 12.88 -12.12
CA ASN A 45 8.56 12.52 -13.04
C ASN A 45 9.93 12.42 -12.36
N LEU A 46 9.96 12.17 -11.04
CA LEU A 46 11.16 12.10 -10.17
C LEU A 46 11.95 13.41 -10.02
N LEU A 47 11.94 14.29 -11.02
CA LEU A 47 12.66 15.56 -11.04
C LEU A 47 11.85 16.70 -10.41
N ARG A 48 10.52 16.59 -10.42
CA ARG A 48 9.59 17.58 -9.87
C ARG A 48 8.77 16.99 -8.72
N PRO A 49 8.33 17.83 -7.76
CA PRO A 49 7.36 17.41 -6.77
C PRO A 49 6.08 16.87 -7.42
N PRO A 50 5.43 15.85 -6.83
CA PRO A 50 4.19 15.30 -7.35
C PRO A 50 3.06 16.33 -7.30
N VAL A 51 2.34 16.51 -8.42
CA VAL A 51 1.17 17.39 -8.52
C VAL A 51 -0.08 16.53 -8.58
N PHE A 52 -1.04 16.71 -7.67
CA PHE A 52 -2.27 15.94 -7.69
C PHE A 52 -3.17 16.33 -8.87
N ILE A 53 -3.47 15.37 -9.74
CA ILE A 53 -4.27 15.55 -10.96
C ILE A 53 -5.52 14.66 -10.98
N GLY A 54 -5.84 14.04 -9.85
CA GLY A 54 -6.98 13.14 -9.70
C GLY A 54 -6.90 11.95 -10.64
N PHE A 55 -7.96 11.67 -11.39
CA PHE A 55 -8.07 10.49 -12.26
C PHE A 55 -7.48 10.67 -13.65
N LYS A 56 -6.83 11.81 -13.95
CA LYS A 56 -6.38 12.12 -15.31
C LYS A 56 -5.49 11.01 -15.91
N ASN A 57 -4.50 10.52 -15.17
CA ASN A 57 -3.64 9.42 -15.62
C ASN A 57 -4.43 8.18 -16.06
N TYR A 58 -5.50 7.83 -15.33
CA TYR A 58 -6.34 6.69 -15.65
C TYR A 58 -7.18 6.91 -16.91
N ILE A 59 -7.74 8.11 -17.08
CA ILE A 59 -8.51 8.48 -18.28
C ILE A 59 -7.61 8.47 -19.52
N ASP A 60 -6.39 9.00 -19.39
CA ASP A 60 -5.39 9.03 -20.46
C ASP A 60 -5.03 7.61 -20.92
N ILE A 61 -4.68 6.72 -19.98
CA ILE A 61 -4.35 5.31 -20.26
C ILE A 61 -5.55 4.56 -20.85
N TRP A 62 -6.74 4.77 -20.30
CA TRP A 62 -7.96 4.12 -20.79
C TRP A 62 -8.26 4.48 -22.25
N SER A 63 -7.91 5.71 -22.65
CA SER A 63 -8.11 6.20 -24.01
C SER A 63 -6.93 5.90 -24.94
N ASP A 64 -5.85 5.30 -24.44
CA ASP A 64 -4.63 5.03 -25.20
C ASP A 64 -4.70 3.67 -25.93
N PRO A 65 -4.80 3.65 -27.28
CA PRO A 65 -4.81 2.41 -28.04
C PRO A 65 -3.48 1.64 -27.93
N VAL A 66 -2.35 2.32 -27.69
CA VAL A 66 -1.04 1.67 -27.51
C VAL A 66 -1.03 0.83 -26.25
N PHE A 67 -1.59 1.35 -25.15
CA PHE A 67 -1.76 0.61 -23.90
C PHE A 67 -2.60 -0.65 -24.08
N TRP A 68 -3.75 -0.57 -24.78
CA TRP A 68 -4.58 -1.76 -25.00
C TRP A 68 -3.94 -2.78 -25.94
N ASN A 69 -3.16 -2.32 -26.91
CA ASN A 69 -2.43 -3.23 -27.80
C ASN A 69 -1.34 -4.01 -27.06
N SER A 70 -0.66 -3.42 -26.07
CA SER A 70 0.36 -4.12 -25.28
C SER A 70 -0.21 -5.20 -24.36
N LEU A 71 -1.48 -5.08 -23.97
CA LEU A 71 -2.19 -6.09 -23.17
C LEU A 71 -2.73 -7.29 -23.99
N ARG A 72 -2.71 -7.22 -25.33
CA ARG A 72 -3.21 -8.28 -26.22
C ARG A 72 -2.14 -9.27 -26.67
N VAL A 73 -0.88 -9.03 -26.32
CA VAL A 73 0.28 -9.84 -26.74
C VAL A 73 0.36 -11.13 -25.92
#